data_AF-A0A401LE95-F1
#
_entry.id   AF-A0A401LE95-F1
#
_cell.length_a   1.000
_cell.length_b   1.000
_cell.length_c   1.000
_cell.angle_alpha   90.00
_cell.angle_beta   90.00
_cell.angle_gamma   90.00
#
_symmetry.space_group_name_H-M   'P 1'
#
loop_
_entity.id
_entity.type
_entity.pdbx_description
1 polymer ?
#
loop_
_entity_poly.entity_id
_entity_poly.type
_entity_poly.pdbx_seq_one_letter_code
_entity_poly.pdbx_strand_id
1 'polypeptide(L)'
;MITLYTAVGRYELRKNENGEKQPIVTVDQKEMALSREELLLWSCLMWEILTKEEAKTYFLKKAVRMDVSQERFDAVLQRLEVRQLVVSAQAEKGDIALYRLLAKLYVIPLESSFMVKVQAFFRFIFFEKLPLTVAKNVFQRENYTEMERRVLHLARKARLSCAEILACIANDEIDTSIGNQSEFQKEKARDNLGFFLWFCDGHRKALEAISTLYLNKDIIFDKRK
;
A
#
# COMPACT_ATOMS: atom_id res chain seq x y z
N MET A 1 -15.97 3.01 -17.37
CA MET A 1 -15.66 2.66 -15.97
C MET A 1 -14.16 2.44 -15.86
N ILE A 2 -13.52 2.95 -14.81
CA ILE A 2 -12.09 2.82 -14.54
C ILE A 2 -11.90 1.69 -13.52
N THR A 3 -10.98 0.77 -13.81
CA THR A 3 -10.57 -0.29 -12.88
C THR A 3 -9.12 -0.06 -12.49
N LEU A 4 -8.87 0.03 -11.18
CA LEU A 4 -7.53 0.18 -10.62
C LEU A 4 -7.08 -1.13 -10.00
N TYR A 5 -5.79 -1.40 -10.09
CA TYR A 5 -5.12 -2.59 -9.60
C TYR A 5 -3.94 -2.19 -8.71
N THR A 6 -3.72 -2.96 -7.64
CA THR A 6 -2.48 -2.87 -6.87
C THR A 6 -2.12 -4.23 -6.26
N ALA A 7 -0.83 -4.47 -6.03
CA ALA A 7 -0.38 -5.67 -5.36
C ALA A 7 -0.55 -5.55 -3.83
N VAL A 8 -0.69 -6.69 -3.18
CA VAL A 8 -0.73 -6.79 -1.71
C VAL A 8 0.24 -7.86 -1.22
N GLY A 9 0.61 -7.73 0.05
CA GLY A 9 1.41 -8.72 0.76
C GLY A 9 2.86 -8.34 0.97
N ARG A 10 3.50 -9.07 1.88
CA ARG A 10 4.92 -8.94 2.21
C ARG A 10 5.74 -9.89 1.36
N TYR A 11 6.70 -9.36 0.62
CA TYR A 11 7.66 -10.13 -0.15
C TYR A 11 8.87 -10.56 0.70
N GLU A 12 9.26 -11.82 0.56
CA GLU A 12 10.48 -12.39 1.12
C GLU A 12 11.14 -13.34 0.12
N LEU A 13 12.47 -13.35 0.10
CA LEU A 13 13.23 -14.33 -0.67
C LEU A 13 13.80 -15.37 0.28
N ARG A 14 13.27 -16.60 0.23
CA ARG A 14 13.69 -17.69 1.11
C ARG A 14 14.37 -18.80 0.32
N LYS A 15 15.20 -19.60 0.98
CA LYS A 15 15.75 -20.81 0.35
C LYS A 15 14.74 -21.95 0.52
N ASN A 16 14.43 -22.66 -0.56
CA ASN A 16 13.68 -23.91 -0.48
C ASN A 16 14.57 -25.04 0.09
N GLU A 17 14.00 -26.23 0.26
CA GLU A 17 14.70 -27.42 0.77
C GLU A 17 15.93 -27.80 -0.09
N ASN A 18 15.90 -27.45 -1.38
CA ASN A 18 17.00 -27.68 -2.32
C ASN A 18 18.07 -26.56 -2.29
N GLY A 19 17.92 -25.56 -1.42
CA GLY A 19 18.83 -24.42 -1.30
C GLY A 19 18.64 -23.31 -2.34
N GLU A 20 17.67 -23.46 -3.25
CA GLU A 20 17.34 -22.48 -4.29
C GLU A 20 16.51 -21.34 -3.72
N LYS A 21 16.75 -20.12 -4.23
CA LYS A 21 16.02 -18.92 -3.79
C LYS A 21 14.61 -18.90 -4.40
N GLN A 22 13.59 -18.94 -3.56
CA GLN A 22 12.18 -18.90 -3.93
C GLN A 22 11.52 -17.59 -3.45
N PRO A 23 10.84 -16.85 -4.34
CA PRO A 23 10.10 -15.65 -3.98
C PRO A 23 8.78 -16.05 -3.31
N ILE A 24 8.58 -15.59 -2.08
CA ILE A 24 7.37 -15.86 -1.29
C ILE A 24 6.69 -14.52 -1.01
N VAL A 25 5.37 -14.47 -1.21
CA VAL A 25 4.54 -13.36 -0.77
C VAL A 25 3.57 -13.85 0.29
N THR A 26 3.49 -13.12 1.39
CA THR A 26 2.59 -13.41 2.51
C THR A 26 1.43 -12.40 2.52
N VAL A 27 0.19 -12.89 2.41
CA VAL A 27 -1.05 -12.12 2.51
C VAL A 27 -1.94 -12.81 3.53
N ASP A 28 -2.47 -12.08 4.50
CA ASP A 28 -3.30 -12.66 5.58
C ASP A 28 -2.64 -13.86 6.28
N GLN A 29 -1.34 -13.77 6.59
CA GLN A 29 -0.52 -14.87 7.13
C GLN A 29 -0.38 -16.10 6.21
N LYS A 30 -0.99 -16.09 5.02
CA LYS A 30 -0.87 -17.15 4.03
C LYS A 30 0.31 -16.89 3.11
N GLU A 31 1.25 -17.82 3.12
CA GLU A 31 2.44 -17.78 2.27
C GLU A 31 2.16 -18.38 0.89
N MET A 32 2.69 -17.72 -0.14
CA MET A 32 2.47 -18.09 -1.52
C MET A 32 3.76 -17.91 -2.33
N ALA A 33 4.29 -19.01 -2.86
CA ALA A 33 5.40 -18.96 -3.79
C ALA A 33 4.95 -18.39 -5.14
N LEU A 34 5.74 -17.50 -5.73
CA LEU A 34 5.46 -16.91 -7.04
C LEU A 34 6.26 -17.60 -8.15
N SER A 35 5.58 -17.91 -9.27
CA SER A 35 6.28 -18.21 -10.52
C SER A 35 7.00 -16.97 -11.07
N ARG A 36 7.90 -17.14 -12.04
CA ARG A 36 8.65 -16.03 -12.66
C ARG A 36 7.72 -14.95 -13.23
N GLU A 37 6.65 -15.37 -13.90
CA GLU A 37 5.68 -14.45 -14.53
C GLU A 37 4.84 -13.72 -13.50
N GLU A 38 4.39 -14.43 -12.46
CA GLU A 38 3.64 -13.85 -11.36
C GLU A 38 4.48 -12.86 -10.56
N LEU A 39 5.73 -13.20 -10.26
CA LEU A 39 6.67 -12.27 -9.62
C LEU A 39 6.88 -11.03 -10.48
N LEU A 40 7.03 -11.20 -11.79
CA LEU A 40 7.20 -10.09 -12.71
C LEU A 40 6.01 -9.13 -12.65
N LEU A 41 4.78 -9.63 -12.82
CA LEU A 41 3.58 -8.79 -12.79
C LEU A 41 3.31 -8.21 -11.40
N TRP A 42 3.44 -9.01 -10.33
CA TRP A 42 3.28 -8.55 -8.96
C TRP A 42 4.26 -7.41 -8.64
N SER A 43 5.52 -7.52 -9.08
CA SER A 43 6.52 -6.46 -8.93
C SER A 43 6.26 -5.19 -9.74
N CYS A 44 5.41 -5.25 -10.77
CA CYS A 44 4.95 -4.06 -11.49
C CYS A 44 3.84 -3.32 -10.74
N LEU A 45 3.09 -4.04 -9.89
CA LEU A 45 1.94 -3.51 -9.16
C LEU A 45 2.26 -3.20 -7.69
N MET A 46 3.41 -3.62 -7.18
CA MET A 46 3.86 -3.34 -5.82
C MET A 46 4.26 -1.87 -5.67
N TRP A 47 3.62 -1.18 -4.71
CA TRP A 47 3.74 0.27 -4.51
C TRP A 47 3.29 1.11 -5.71
N GLU A 48 2.42 0.55 -6.55
CA GLU A 48 1.84 1.21 -7.72
C GLU A 48 0.33 1.01 -7.71
N ILE A 49 -0.43 2.00 -8.16
CA ILE A 49 -1.88 1.90 -8.36
C ILE A 49 -2.16 2.20 -9.82
N LEU A 50 -2.45 1.15 -10.59
CA LEU A 50 -2.43 1.22 -12.06
C LEU A 50 -3.75 0.77 -12.66
N THR A 51 -4.08 1.33 -13.80
CA THR A 51 -5.06 0.75 -14.72
C THR A 51 -4.52 -0.55 -15.34
N LYS A 52 -5.40 -1.33 -15.96
CA LYS A 52 -5.00 -2.58 -16.63
C LYS A 52 -4.01 -2.30 -17.77
N GLU A 53 -4.22 -1.22 -18.51
CA GLU A 53 -3.42 -0.79 -19.65
C GLU A 53 -2.02 -0.35 -19.22
N GLU A 54 -1.91 0.41 -18.12
CA GLU A 54 -0.62 0.80 -17.52
C GLU A 54 0.13 -0.44 -17.02
N ALA A 55 -0.53 -1.31 -16.25
CA ALA A 55 0.06 -2.55 -15.75
C ALA A 55 0.57 -3.44 -16.89
N LYS A 56 -0.20 -3.56 -17.98
CA LYS A 56 0.20 -4.29 -19.19
C LYS A 56 1.45 -3.67 -19.82
N THR A 57 1.47 -2.35 -19.95
CA THR A 57 2.62 -1.63 -20.53
C THR A 57 3.91 -1.88 -19.73
N TYR A 58 3.85 -1.80 -18.39
CA TYR A 58 5.00 -2.11 -17.53
C TYR A 58 5.42 -3.58 -17.62
N PHE A 59 4.45 -4.50 -17.63
CA PHE A 59 4.71 -5.94 -17.77
C PHE A 59 5.44 -6.24 -19.07
N LEU A 60 4.93 -5.78 -20.22
CA LEU A 60 5.53 -6.04 -21.53
C LEU A 60 6.97 -5.50 -21.63
N LYS A 61 7.20 -4.29 -21.11
CA LYS A 61 8.54 -3.67 -21.08
C LYS A 61 9.55 -4.50 -20.28
N LYS A 62 9.13 -5.09 -19.16
CA LYS A 62 10.00 -5.95 -18.33
C LYS A 62 10.09 -7.39 -18.84
N ALA A 63 9.03 -7.92 -19.46
CA ALA A 63 8.95 -9.29 -19.97
C ALA A 63 10.01 -9.57 -21.03
N VAL A 64 10.26 -8.61 -21.94
CA VAL A 64 11.33 -8.69 -22.95
C VAL A 64 12.71 -8.90 -22.32
N ARG A 65 12.96 -8.30 -21.15
CA ARG A 65 14.26 -8.41 -20.46
C ARG A 65 14.41 -9.71 -19.68
N MET A 66 13.30 -10.38 -19.36
CA MET A 66 13.25 -11.53 -18.46
C MET A 66 12.88 -12.84 -19.15
N ASP A 67 12.81 -12.83 -20.49
CA ASP A 67 12.40 -13.95 -21.33
C ASP A 67 11.06 -14.56 -20.86
N VAL A 68 10.10 -13.68 -20.59
CA VAL A 68 8.73 -14.04 -20.20
C VAL A 68 7.79 -13.78 -21.37
N SER A 69 6.87 -14.71 -21.63
CA SER A 69 5.87 -14.54 -22.70
C SER A 69 4.94 -13.36 -22.44
N GLN A 70 4.85 -12.48 -23.43
CA GLN A 70 4.01 -11.28 -23.41
C GLN A 70 2.50 -11.59 -23.46
N GLU A 71 2.12 -12.69 -24.12
CA GLU A 71 0.74 -13.12 -24.32
C GLU A 71 0.06 -13.56 -23.02
N ARG A 72 0.86 -13.81 -21.98
CA ARG A 72 0.36 -14.35 -20.71
C ARG A 72 -0.16 -13.32 -19.74
N PHE A 73 -0.08 -12.02 -20.05
CA PHE A 73 -0.47 -10.94 -19.12
C PHE A 73 -1.85 -11.16 -18.49
N ASP A 74 -2.88 -11.37 -19.30
CA ASP A 74 -4.26 -11.51 -18.81
C ASP A 74 -4.42 -12.75 -17.91
N ALA A 75 -3.82 -13.87 -18.30
CA ALA A 75 -3.83 -15.10 -17.50
C ALA A 75 -3.06 -14.94 -16.18
N VAL A 76 -1.91 -14.25 -16.20
CA VAL A 76 -1.12 -14.00 -14.99
C VAL A 76 -1.87 -13.07 -14.03
N LEU A 77 -2.49 -11.99 -14.56
CA LEU A 77 -3.29 -11.06 -13.77
C LEU A 77 -4.46 -11.78 -13.09
N GLN A 78 -5.21 -12.57 -13.85
CA GLN A 78 -6.33 -13.35 -13.31
C GLN A 78 -5.86 -14.32 -12.22
N ARG A 79 -4.74 -15.02 -12.42
CA ARG A 79 -4.16 -15.91 -11.39
C ARG A 79 -3.81 -15.13 -10.11
N LEU A 80 -3.17 -13.96 -10.24
CA LEU A 80 -2.82 -13.14 -9.07
C LEU A 80 -4.06 -12.62 -8.33
N GLU A 81 -5.12 -12.25 -9.04
CA GLU A 81 -6.40 -11.85 -8.43
C GLU A 81 -7.08 -13.01 -7.71
N VAL A 82 -7.18 -14.19 -8.34
CA VAL A 82 -7.75 -15.40 -7.72
C VAL A 82 -6.97 -15.78 -6.47
N ARG A 83 -5.64 -15.68 -6.51
CA ARG A 83 -4.74 -15.93 -5.38
C ARG A 83 -4.73 -14.82 -4.33
N GLN A 84 -5.47 -13.72 -4.55
CA GLN A 84 -5.55 -12.57 -3.64
C GLN A 84 -4.20 -11.86 -3.42
N LEU A 85 -3.30 -11.94 -4.40
CA LEU A 85 -2.00 -11.27 -4.41
C LEU A 85 -2.05 -9.90 -5.11
N VAL A 86 -3.06 -9.72 -5.96
CA VAL A 86 -3.44 -8.44 -6.58
C VAL A 86 -4.89 -8.21 -6.26
N VAL A 87 -5.23 -6.96 -5.96
CA VAL A 87 -6.61 -6.51 -5.76
C VAL A 87 -7.00 -5.52 -6.83
N SER A 88 -8.29 -5.45 -7.11
CA SER A 88 -8.86 -4.50 -8.05
C SER A 88 -10.16 -3.90 -7.54
N ALA A 89 -10.47 -2.69 -8.00
CA ALA A 89 -11.75 -2.05 -7.77
C ALA A 89 -12.14 -1.19 -8.97
N GLN A 90 -13.43 -1.14 -9.25
CA GLN A 90 -13.99 -0.43 -10.40
C GLN A 90 -14.99 0.64 -9.95
N ALA A 91 -14.96 1.78 -10.62
CA ALA A 91 -15.96 2.83 -10.50
C ALA A 91 -16.07 3.67 -11.78
N GLU A 92 -17.04 4.59 -11.82
CA GLU A 92 -17.17 5.54 -12.93
C GLU A 92 -16.07 6.62 -12.90
N LYS A 93 -15.66 7.05 -11.69
CA LYS A 93 -14.63 8.06 -11.47
C LYS A 93 -13.41 7.45 -10.76
N GLY A 94 -12.22 7.98 -11.06
CA GLY A 94 -10.95 7.45 -10.57
C GLY A 94 -10.77 7.58 -9.06
N ASP A 95 -11.22 8.68 -8.46
CA ASP A 95 -11.25 8.92 -7.01
C ASP A 95 -12.12 7.88 -6.28
N ILE A 96 -13.30 7.57 -6.80
CA ILE A 96 -14.20 6.55 -6.25
C ILE A 96 -13.58 5.16 -6.41
N ALA A 97 -12.95 4.87 -7.55
CA ALA A 97 -12.25 3.60 -7.76
C ALA A 97 -11.10 3.43 -6.77
N LEU A 98 -10.32 4.49 -6.53
CA LEU A 98 -9.23 4.53 -5.57
C LEU A 98 -9.73 4.30 -4.15
N TYR A 99 -10.77 5.03 -3.73
CA TYR A 99 -11.37 4.84 -2.42
C TYR A 99 -11.87 3.40 -2.23
N ARG A 100 -12.60 2.85 -3.21
CA ARG A 100 -13.11 1.47 -3.16
C ARG A 100 -11.99 0.43 -3.09
N LEU A 101 -10.88 0.69 -3.78
CA LEU A 101 -9.69 -0.17 -3.75
C LEU A 101 -9.07 -0.17 -2.35
N LEU A 102 -8.75 1.02 -1.84
CA LEU A 102 -7.99 1.17 -0.60
C LEU A 102 -8.82 0.85 0.64
N ALA A 103 -10.11 1.16 0.66
CA ALA A 103 -10.98 1.00 1.83
C ALA A 103 -10.93 -0.42 2.44
N LYS A 104 -10.73 -1.45 1.61
CA LYS A 104 -10.70 -2.87 2.03
C LYS A 104 -9.30 -3.36 2.43
N LEU A 105 -8.27 -2.54 2.25
CA LEU A 105 -6.88 -2.92 2.48
C LEU A 105 -6.44 -2.51 3.87
N TYR A 106 -5.67 -3.40 4.50
CA TYR A 106 -5.00 -3.17 5.77
C TYR A 106 -3.69 -2.45 5.54
N VAL A 107 -3.46 -1.39 6.34
CA VAL A 107 -2.23 -0.62 6.30
C VAL A 107 -1.22 -1.27 7.23
N ILE A 108 -0.09 -1.74 6.69
CA ILE A 108 1.02 -2.27 7.48
C ILE A 108 2.21 -1.32 7.34
N PRO A 109 2.60 -0.60 8.40
CA PRO A 109 3.80 0.21 8.41
C PRO A 109 5.04 -0.62 8.15
N LEU A 110 5.91 -0.14 7.27
CA LEU A 110 7.25 -0.68 7.11
C LEU A 110 8.15 0.01 8.11
N GLU A 111 8.62 -0.75 9.10
CA GLU A 111 9.62 -0.25 10.04
C GLU A 111 10.98 -0.25 9.34
N SER A 112 11.41 0.93 8.90
CA SER A 112 12.82 1.16 8.60
C SER A 112 13.55 1.35 9.93
N SER A 113 13.87 0.23 10.59
CA SER A 113 14.63 0.30 11.85
C SER A 113 15.93 1.08 11.60
N PHE A 114 16.34 1.90 12.58
CA PHE A 114 17.58 2.66 12.48
C PHE A 114 18.78 1.75 12.14
N MET A 115 18.78 0.52 12.65
CA MET A 115 19.77 -0.51 12.34
C MET A 115 19.79 -0.91 10.86
N VAL A 116 18.62 -1.02 10.21
CA VAL A 116 18.52 -1.27 8.76
C VAL A 116 19.05 -0.07 7.96
N LYS A 117 18.77 1.17 8.40
CA LYS A 117 19.33 2.39 7.80
C LYS A 117 20.87 2.42 7.93
N VAL A 118 21.41 2.03 9.09
CA VAL A 118 22.86 1.88 9.31
C VAL A 118 23.47 0.80 8.40
N GLN A 119 22.83 -0.35 8.29
CA GLN A 119 23.30 -1.43 7.42
C GLN A 119 23.29 -1.01 5.94
N ALA A 120 22.22 -0.35 5.49
CA ALA A 120 22.12 0.18 4.12
C ALA A 120 23.18 1.26 3.85
N PHE A 121 23.44 2.16 4.81
CA PHE A 121 24.51 3.15 4.71
C PHE A 121 25.88 2.51 4.50
N PHE A 122 26.24 1.52 5.33
CA PHE A 122 27.50 0.79 5.15
C PHE A 122 27.53 0.01 3.84
N ARG A 123 26.40 -0.57 3.42
CA ARG A 123 26.30 -1.25 2.14
C ARG A 123 26.60 -0.30 0.98
N PHE A 124 26.02 0.89 1.00
CA PHE A 124 26.24 1.90 -0.04
C PHE A 124 27.68 2.41 -0.09
N ILE A 125 28.34 2.54 1.05
CA ILE A 125 29.75 2.96 1.10
C ILE A 125 30.69 1.84 0.63
N PHE A 126 30.53 0.63 1.17
CA PHE A 126 31.51 -0.44 0.97
C PHE A 126 31.27 -1.29 -0.28
N PHE A 127 30.01 -1.51 -0.68
CA PHE A 127 29.69 -2.36 -1.83
C PHE A 127 29.34 -1.55 -3.08
N GLU A 128 28.64 -0.42 -2.93
CA GLU A 128 28.18 0.39 -4.08
C GLU A 128 29.05 1.64 -4.33
N LYS A 129 30.04 1.90 -3.47
CA LYS A 129 31.00 3.01 -3.55
C LYS A 129 30.34 4.38 -3.80
N LEU A 130 29.16 4.58 -3.23
CA LEU A 130 28.46 5.85 -3.34
C LEU A 130 29.17 6.93 -2.52
N PRO A 131 29.17 8.20 -2.98
CA PRO A 131 29.69 9.31 -2.20
C PRO A 131 29.01 9.39 -0.83
N LEU A 132 29.77 9.71 0.22
CA LEU A 132 29.24 9.86 1.59
C LEU A 132 28.07 10.86 1.66
N THR A 133 28.08 11.88 0.80
CA THR A 133 27.02 12.88 0.66
C THR A 133 25.70 12.29 0.16
N VAL A 134 25.73 11.22 -0.63
CA VAL A 134 24.56 10.51 -1.13
C VAL A 134 24.15 9.41 -0.14
N ALA A 135 25.12 8.66 0.38
CA ALA A 135 24.86 7.58 1.33
C ALA A 135 24.18 8.08 2.62
N LYS A 136 24.56 9.26 3.14
CA LYS A 136 23.94 9.85 4.34
C LYS A 136 22.45 10.14 4.17
N ASN A 137 21.94 10.23 2.93
CA ASN A 137 20.53 10.47 2.68
C ASN A 137 19.64 9.32 3.18
N VAL A 138 20.20 8.13 3.37
CA VAL A 138 19.52 7.01 4.05
C VAL A 138 19.06 7.38 5.46
N PHE A 139 19.75 8.31 6.13
CA PHE A 139 19.41 8.81 7.45
C PHE A 139 18.60 10.10 7.45
N GLN A 140 18.26 10.66 6.27
CA GLN A 140 17.34 11.79 6.23
C GLN A 140 16.04 11.36 6.89
N ARG A 141 15.59 12.16 7.87
CA ARG A 141 14.27 11.98 8.48
C ARG A 141 13.24 12.10 7.37
N GLU A 142 12.40 11.08 7.22
CA GLU A 142 11.23 11.19 6.34
C GLU A 142 10.37 12.36 6.85
N ASN A 143 10.20 13.37 6.00
CA ASN A 143 9.39 14.54 6.31
C ASN A 143 7.92 14.19 6.12
N TYR A 144 7.35 13.44 7.07
CA TYR A 144 5.93 13.12 7.03
C TYR A 144 5.08 14.37 7.28
N THR A 145 3.96 14.48 6.57
CA THR A 145 2.90 15.44 6.92
C THR A 145 2.26 15.05 8.26
N GLU A 146 1.50 15.96 8.88
CA GLU A 146 0.77 15.65 10.11
C GLU A 146 -0.20 14.47 9.92
N MET A 147 -0.90 14.44 8.78
CA MET A 147 -1.84 13.38 8.45
C MET A 147 -1.14 12.03 8.25
N GLU A 148 0.00 12.01 7.57
CA GLU A 148 0.81 10.80 7.40
C GLU A 148 1.32 10.25 8.73
N ARG A 149 1.80 11.12 9.64
CA ARG A 149 2.18 10.70 11.00
C ARG A 149 1.00 10.08 11.74
N ARG A 150 -0.19 10.64 11.58
CA ARG A 150 -1.41 10.14 12.22
C ARG A 150 -1.83 8.79 11.68
N VAL A 151 -1.81 8.61 10.35
CA VAL A 151 -2.07 7.32 9.69
C VAL A 151 -1.07 6.26 10.19
N LEU A 152 0.22 6.57 10.19
CA LEU A 152 1.26 5.65 10.68
C LEU A 152 1.07 5.32 12.17
N HIS A 153 0.70 6.30 13.00
CA HIS A 153 0.44 6.08 14.43
C HIS A 153 -0.74 5.13 14.66
N LEU A 154 -1.85 5.33 13.96
CA LEU A 154 -3.03 4.47 14.04
C LEU A 154 -2.69 3.04 13.58
N ALA A 155 -2.03 2.91 12.42
CA ALA A 155 -1.65 1.63 11.85
C ALA A 155 -0.60 0.86 12.68
N ARG A 156 0.21 1.56 13.49
CA ARG A 156 1.15 0.93 14.45
C ARG A 156 0.46 0.45 15.72
N LYS A 157 -0.56 1.18 16.20
CA LYS A 157 -1.30 0.79 17.40
C LYS A 157 -2.13 -0.46 17.19
N ALA A 158 -2.75 -0.58 16.02
CA ALA A 158 -3.59 -1.70 15.68
C ALA A 158 -3.53 -1.97 14.17
N ARG A 159 -3.75 -3.23 13.80
CA ARG A 159 -3.90 -3.62 12.39
C ARG A 159 -5.26 -3.13 11.88
N LEU A 160 -5.28 -1.95 11.26
CA LEU A 160 -6.48 -1.28 10.76
C LEU A 160 -6.53 -1.28 9.23
N SER A 161 -7.73 -1.40 8.69
CA SER A 161 -8.05 -1.12 7.29
C SER A 161 -8.04 0.38 7.00
N CYS A 162 -7.90 0.76 5.74
CA CYS A 162 -7.98 2.17 5.35
C CYS A 162 -9.33 2.77 5.74
N ALA A 163 -10.43 2.03 5.62
CA ALA A 163 -11.75 2.49 6.05
C ALA A 163 -11.81 2.77 7.56
N GLU A 164 -11.22 1.89 8.38
CA GLU A 164 -11.16 2.09 9.83
C GLU A 164 -10.27 3.28 10.21
N ILE A 165 -9.12 3.45 9.55
CA ILE A 165 -8.24 4.62 9.74
C ILE A 165 -8.99 5.91 9.41
N LEU A 166 -9.71 5.93 8.29
CA LEU A 166 -10.54 7.07 7.89
C LEU A 166 -11.63 7.37 8.92
N ALA A 167 -12.32 6.35 9.42
CA ALA A 167 -13.34 6.50 10.45
C ALA A 167 -12.76 7.02 11.77
N CYS A 168 -11.59 6.53 12.20
CA CYS A 168 -10.90 7.05 13.39
C CYS A 168 -10.56 8.53 13.25
N ILE A 169 -10.01 8.93 12.10
CA ILE A 169 -9.63 10.33 11.84
C ILE A 169 -10.87 11.24 11.83
N ALA A 170 -11.96 10.80 11.20
CA ALA A 170 -13.21 11.54 11.16
C ALA A 170 -13.83 11.71 12.56
N ASN A 171 -13.87 10.64 13.36
CA ASN A 171 -14.43 10.71 14.71
C ASN A 171 -13.65 11.66 15.63
N ASP A 172 -12.33 11.63 15.57
CA ASP A 172 -11.50 12.57 16.32
C ASP A 172 -11.70 14.03 15.85
N GLU A 173 -11.88 14.28 14.54
CA GLU A 173 -12.20 15.61 14.00
C GLU A 173 -13.57 16.11 14.50
N ILE A 174 -14.56 15.22 14.57
CA ILE A 174 -15.86 15.50 15.18
C ILE A 174 -15.68 15.83 16.67
N ASP A 175 -14.94 15.03 17.44
CA ASP A 175 -14.76 15.26 18.87
C ASP A 175 -13.99 16.56 19.19
N THR A 176 -13.02 16.92 18.35
CA THR A 176 -12.26 18.18 18.46
C THR A 176 -13.07 19.40 18.03
N SER A 177 -13.90 19.29 16.99
CA SER A 177 -14.74 20.41 16.51
C SER A 177 -16.02 20.60 17.34
N ILE A 178 -16.53 19.55 17.98
CA ILE A 178 -17.79 19.53 18.73
C ILE A 178 -17.53 19.56 20.26
N GLY A 179 -16.31 19.90 20.70
CA GLY A 179 -15.86 19.83 22.11
C GLY A 179 -16.76 20.51 23.17
N ASN A 180 -17.76 21.30 22.78
CA ASN A 180 -18.72 21.97 23.68
C ASN A 180 -20.21 21.59 23.47
N GLN A 181 -20.55 20.59 22.65
CA GLN A 181 -21.96 20.22 22.43
C GLN A 181 -22.37 18.94 23.19
N SER A 182 -23.63 18.91 23.62
CA SER A 182 -24.25 17.79 24.35
C SER A 182 -24.19 16.47 23.55
N GLU A 183 -24.11 15.34 24.25
CA GLU A 183 -24.02 13.97 23.71
C GLU A 183 -25.09 13.67 22.64
N PHE A 184 -26.30 14.24 22.79
CA PHE A 184 -27.39 14.14 21.82
C PHE A 184 -27.10 14.79 20.45
N GLN A 185 -26.31 15.87 20.42
CA GLN A 185 -25.89 16.52 19.17
C GLN A 185 -24.77 15.74 18.48
N LYS A 186 -23.94 15.01 19.25
CA LYS A 186 -22.95 14.06 18.72
C LYS A 186 -23.60 12.84 18.09
N GLU A 187 -24.65 12.29 18.71
CA GLU A 187 -25.46 11.19 18.17
C GLU A 187 -26.08 11.59 16.81
N LYS A 188 -26.71 12.76 16.76
CA LYS A 188 -27.35 13.28 15.54
C LYS A 188 -26.35 13.59 14.41
N ALA A 189 -25.12 13.95 14.74
CA ALA A 189 -24.04 14.12 13.77
C ALA A 189 -23.54 12.78 13.21
N ARG A 190 -23.55 11.71 14.02
CA ARG A 190 -23.25 10.32 13.58
C ARG A 190 -24.36 9.73 12.70
N ASP A 191 -25.62 10.05 13.00
CA ASP A 191 -26.80 9.50 12.30
C ASP A 191 -27.02 10.11 10.91
N ASN A 192 -26.46 11.29 10.62
CA ASN A 192 -26.48 11.91 9.28
C ASN A 192 -25.37 11.36 8.35
N LEU A 193 -25.19 10.04 8.39
CA LEU A 193 -24.16 9.27 7.68
C LEU A 193 -24.20 9.43 6.15
N GLY A 194 -25.35 9.79 5.58
CA GLY A 194 -25.54 10.01 4.13
C GLY A 194 -24.84 11.24 3.56
N PHE A 195 -24.46 12.22 4.40
CA PHE A 195 -23.77 13.45 4.01
C PHE A 195 -22.25 13.42 4.32
N PHE A 196 -21.84 12.63 5.32
CA PHE A 196 -20.45 12.43 5.76
C PHE A 196 -19.54 11.78 4.70
N LEU A 197 -20.13 10.94 3.85
CA LEU A 197 -19.42 10.19 2.81
C LEU A 197 -19.00 11.05 1.60
N TRP A 198 -19.48 12.30 1.46
CA TRP A 198 -19.21 13.11 0.26
C TRP A 198 -17.96 14.01 0.36
N PHE A 199 -17.66 14.70 1.47
CA PHE A 199 -16.62 15.76 1.42
C PHE A 199 -15.95 16.20 2.75
N CYS A 200 -15.73 15.34 3.75
CA CYS A 200 -14.82 15.75 4.83
C CYS A 200 -13.39 15.89 4.26
N ASP A 201 -12.85 17.11 4.24
CA ASP A 201 -11.49 17.38 3.75
C ASP A 201 -10.44 16.50 4.49
N GLY A 202 -10.70 16.15 5.75
CA GLY A 202 -9.94 15.15 6.52
C GLY A 202 -9.92 13.76 5.90
N HIS A 203 -11.04 13.25 5.36
CA HIS A 203 -11.09 11.97 4.64
C HIS A 203 -10.25 12.01 3.37
N ARG A 204 -10.36 13.09 2.59
CA ARG A 204 -9.57 13.25 1.37
C ARG A 204 -8.07 13.32 1.70
N LYS A 205 -7.70 14.13 2.69
CA LYS A 205 -6.32 14.25 3.19
C LYS A 205 -5.77 12.94 3.74
N ALA A 206 -6.59 12.16 4.43
CA ALA A 206 -6.18 10.86 4.97
C ALA A 206 -6.03 9.82 3.87
N LEU A 207 -6.92 9.79 2.88
CA LEU A 207 -6.78 8.92 1.70
C LEU A 207 -5.54 9.29 0.89
N GLU A 208 -5.29 10.59 0.72
CA GLU A 208 -4.07 11.12 0.10
C GLU A 208 -2.83 10.70 0.89
N ALA A 209 -2.82 10.87 2.22
CA ALA A 209 -1.72 10.44 3.08
C ALA A 209 -1.45 8.92 2.98
N ILE A 210 -2.49 8.08 3.00
CA ILE A 210 -2.35 6.62 2.83
C ILE A 210 -1.74 6.30 1.46
N SER A 211 -2.23 6.97 0.40
CA SER A 211 -1.74 6.76 -0.95
C SER A 211 -0.27 7.19 -1.08
N THR A 212 0.08 8.36 -0.55
CA THR A 212 1.46 8.88 -0.55
C THR A 212 2.41 7.97 0.22
N LEU A 213 2.04 7.52 1.42
CA LEU A 213 2.83 6.56 2.20
C LEU A 213 3.05 5.25 1.44
N TYR A 214 2.05 4.77 0.69
CA TYR A 214 2.17 3.56 -0.12
C TYR A 214 3.14 3.78 -1.28
N LEU A 215 2.97 4.85 -2.05
CA LEU A 215 3.84 5.18 -3.19
C LEU A 215 5.29 5.45 -2.74
N ASN A 216 5.47 6.04 -1.55
CA ASN A 216 6.78 6.29 -0.94
C ASN A 216 7.39 5.06 -0.26
N LYS A 217 6.69 3.91 -0.26
CA LYS A 217 7.17 2.63 0.31
C LYS A 217 7.35 2.67 1.82
N ASP A 218 6.57 3.50 2.51
CA ASP A 218 6.51 3.57 3.97
C ASP A 218 5.51 2.56 4.55
N ILE A 219 4.57 2.08 3.73
CA ILE A 219 3.60 1.06 4.09
C ILE A 219 3.52 -0.03 3.02
N ILE A 220 2.97 -1.18 3.39
CA ILE A 220 2.45 -2.18 2.46
C ILE A 220 0.97 -2.39 2.72
N PHE A 221 0.24 -2.75 1.68
CA PHE A 221 -1.12 -3.22 1.83
C PHE A 221 -1.15 -4.72 2.08
N ASP A 222 -2.06 -5.10 2.97
CA ASP A 222 -2.44 -6.48 3.19
C ASP A 222 -3.96 -6.60 3.05
N LYS A 223 -4.46 -7.81 2.92
CA LYS A 223 -5.88 -8.09 2.71
C LYS A 223 -6.30 -9.20 3.66
N ARG A 224 -7.51 -9.13 4.22
CA ARG A 224 -8.16 -10.28 4.86
C ARG A 224 -9.07 -10.99 3.86
N LYS A 225 -9.13 -12.31 3.96
CA LYS A 225 -10.11 -13.13 3.21
C LYS A 225 -11.55 -12.85 3.62
#